data_AF-A0A0F3GLR8-F1
#
_entry.id   AF-A0A0F3GLR8-F1
#
_cell.length_a   1.000
_cell.length_b   1.000
_cell.length_c   1.000
_cell.angle_alpha   90.00
_cell.angle_beta   90.00
_cell.angle_gamma   90.00
#
_symmetry.space_group_name_H-M   'P 1'
#
loop_
_entity.id
_entity.type
_entity.pdbx_description
1 polymer ?
#
loop_
_entity_poly.entity_id
_entity_poly.type
_entity_poly.pdbx_seq_one_letter_code
_entity_poly.pdbx_strand_id
1 'polypeptide(L)'
;MLVMLDTFKTVKNLKNAGFSEEQAKSLTDALIEIQAASLEHLATKTDLMLTKNELKDEISEVRVEIYNVRGEIANVREEMARLEGRVDKKFAEMEGKFDKKFAEMEGKFDKKFAELEGKIDSKISDAKSDIIKWVAAMLVAQSAVIAALVRLLSH
;
A
#
# COMPACT_ATOMS: atom_id res chain seq x y z
N MET A 1 -56.92 -6.93 -19.63
CA MET A 1 -57.93 -6.88 -20.71
C MET A 1 -58.72 -5.61 -20.46
N LEU A 2 -58.65 -4.65 -21.38
CA LEU A 2 -59.35 -3.38 -21.22
C LEU A 2 -60.81 -3.65 -21.57
N VAL A 3 -61.70 -3.54 -20.58
CA VAL A 3 -63.14 -3.77 -20.79
C VAL A 3 -63.70 -2.48 -21.38
N MET A 4 -63.92 -2.45 -22.69
CA MET A 4 -64.58 -1.34 -23.36
C MET A 4 -66.05 -1.30 -22.93
N LEU A 5 -66.59 -0.09 -22.73
CA LEU A 5 -68.01 0.08 -22.47
C LEU A 5 -68.81 -0.39 -23.70
N ASP A 6 -69.72 -1.33 -23.50
CA ASP A 6 -70.69 -1.71 -24.54
C ASP A 6 -71.82 -0.68 -24.55
N THR A 7 -71.65 0.36 -25.38
CA THR A 7 -72.57 1.50 -25.49
C THR A 7 -74.01 1.05 -25.73
N PHE A 8 -74.22 0.06 -26.61
CA PHE A 8 -75.55 -0.44 -26.96
C PHE A 8 -76.22 -1.14 -25.77
N LYS A 9 -75.50 -2.04 -25.10
CA LYS A 9 -76.00 -2.74 -23.93
C LYS A 9 -76.27 -1.77 -22.77
N THR A 10 -75.42 -0.76 -22.60
CA THR A 10 -75.56 0.26 -21.55
C THR A 10 -76.81 1.11 -21.77
N VAL A 11 -77.01 1.66 -22.98
CA VAL A 11 -78.23 2.41 -23.35
C VAL A 11 -79.49 1.55 -23.21
N LYS A 12 -79.46 0.29 -23.66
CA LYS A 12 -80.61 -0.64 -23.52
C LYS A 12 -80.99 -0.87 -22.06
N ASN A 13 -79.99 -1.08 -21.20
CA ASN A 13 -80.22 -1.30 -19.76
C ASN A 13 -80.80 -0.05 -19.09
N LEU A 14 -80.32 1.14 -19.44
CA LEU A 14 -80.85 2.41 -18.93
C LEU A 14 -82.30 2.65 -19.36
N LYS A 15 -82.63 2.39 -20.64
CA LYS A 15 -84.03 2.46 -21.12
C LYS A 15 -84.94 1.49 -20.38
N ASN A 16 -84.47 0.25 -20.14
CA ASN A 16 -85.22 -0.74 -19.36
C ASN A 16 -85.40 -0.34 -17.88
N ALA A 17 -84.53 0.51 -17.35
CA ALA A 17 -84.61 1.07 -16.00
C ALA A 17 -85.48 2.35 -15.91
N GLY A 18 -86.12 2.77 -17.01
CA GLY A 18 -87.05 3.90 -17.03
C GLY A 18 -86.45 5.24 -17.49
N PHE A 19 -85.20 5.28 -17.94
CA PHE A 19 -84.62 6.48 -18.54
C PHE A 19 -85.17 6.71 -19.96
N SER A 20 -85.39 7.97 -20.33
CA SER A 20 -85.70 8.32 -21.72
C SER A 20 -84.50 8.01 -22.62
N GLU A 21 -84.74 7.91 -23.93
CA GLU A 21 -83.67 7.64 -24.88
C GLU A 21 -82.58 8.71 -24.87
N GLU A 22 -82.95 9.99 -24.72
CA GLU A 22 -82.00 11.10 -24.60
C GLU A 22 -81.19 11.03 -23.30
N GLN A 23 -81.84 10.72 -22.18
CA GLN A 23 -81.16 10.58 -20.89
C GLN A 23 -80.18 9.40 -20.89
N ALA A 24 -80.59 8.26 -21.45
CA ALA A 24 -79.74 7.08 -21.56
C ALA A 24 -78.50 7.33 -22.45
N LYS A 25 -78.66 8.07 -23.56
CA LYS A 25 -77.55 8.49 -24.42
C LYS A 25 -76.61 9.44 -23.68
N SER A 26 -77.13 10.53 -23.12
CA SER A 26 -76.33 11.54 -22.40
C SER A 26 -75.52 10.95 -21.24
N LEU A 27 -76.11 10.04 -20.44
CA LEU A 27 -75.38 9.37 -19.37
C LEU A 27 -74.30 8.42 -19.90
N THR A 28 -74.56 7.72 -21.01
CA THR A 28 -73.58 6.84 -21.64
C THR A 28 -72.41 7.64 -22.21
N ASP A 29 -72.67 8.83 -22.78
CA ASP A 29 -71.63 9.72 -23.31
C ASP A 29 -70.73 10.25 -22.18
N ALA A 30 -71.31 10.67 -21.05
CA ALA A 30 -70.54 11.07 -19.87
C ALA A 30 -69.67 9.91 -19.32
N LEU A 31 -70.16 8.67 -19.35
CA LEU A 31 -69.38 7.49 -18.96
C LEU A 31 -68.24 7.21 -19.94
N ILE A 32 -68.43 7.45 -21.24
CA ILE A 32 -67.38 7.32 -22.26
C ILE A 32 -66.30 8.37 -22.02
N GLU A 33 -66.66 9.63 -21.75
CA GLU A 33 -65.70 10.70 -21.46
C GLU A 33 -64.86 10.40 -20.22
N ILE A 34 -65.50 9.92 -19.14
CA ILE A 34 -64.79 9.51 -17.91
C ILE A 34 -63.87 8.32 -18.19
N GLN A 35 -64.32 7.34 -18.97
CA GLN A 35 -63.50 6.19 -19.34
C GLN A 35 -62.29 6.64 -20.19
N ALA A 36 -62.50 7.52 -21.17
CA ALA A 36 -61.42 8.05 -22.00
C ALA A 36 -60.36 8.79 -21.17
N ALA A 37 -60.79 9.69 -20.29
CA ALA A 37 -59.91 10.42 -19.37
C ALA A 37 -59.12 9.48 -18.44
N SER A 38 -59.74 8.38 -17.99
CA SER A 38 -59.07 7.40 -17.12
C SER A 38 -57.97 6.59 -17.82
N LEU A 39 -58.02 6.48 -19.15
CA LEU A 39 -57.05 5.73 -19.95
C LEU A 39 -55.93 6.60 -20.52
N GLU A 40 -56.11 7.92 -20.54
CA GLU A 40 -55.19 8.88 -21.14
C GLU A 40 -53.77 8.86 -20.54
N HIS A 41 -53.65 8.57 -19.25
CA HIS A 41 -52.37 8.61 -18.52
C HIS A 41 -51.79 7.24 -18.17
N LEU A 42 -52.39 6.14 -18.67
CA LEU A 42 -51.89 4.80 -18.38
C LEU A 42 -50.74 4.43 -19.33
N ALA A 43 -49.63 4.00 -18.76
CA ALA A 43 -48.54 3.40 -19.53
C ALA A 43 -49.07 2.20 -20.33
N THR A 44 -48.79 2.20 -21.63
CA THR A 44 -49.14 1.11 -22.52
C THR A 44 -48.20 -0.09 -22.31
N LYS A 45 -48.59 -1.25 -22.86
CA LYS A 45 -47.67 -2.41 -22.89
C LYS A 45 -46.37 -2.10 -23.63
N THR A 46 -46.42 -1.22 -24.63
CA THR A 46 -45.25 -0.79 -25.39
C THR A 46 -44.32 0.02 -24.50
N ASP A 47 -44.84 1.00 -23.75
CA ASP A 47 -44.03 1.83 -22.83
C ASP A 47 -43.33 0.95 -21.80
N LEU A 48 -44.06 0.01 -21.19
CA LEU A 48 -43.50 -0.94 -20.23
C LEU A 48 -42.42 -1.84 -20.87
N MET A 49 -42.58 -2.23 -22.14
CA MET A 49 -41.60 -3.04 -22.84
C MET A 49 -40.34 -2.25 -23.17
N LEU A 50 -40.46 -0.97 -23.54
CA LEU A 50 -39.33 -0.07 -23.78
C LEU A 50 -38.53 0.12 -22.49
N THR A 51 -39.18 0.55 -21.40
CA THR A 51 -38.49 0.71 -20.10
C THR A 51 -37.87 -0.59 -19.60
N LYS A 52 -38.54 -1.74 -19.80
CA LYS A 52 -37.96 -3.04 -19.43
C LYS A 52 -36.68 -3.35 -20.22
N ASN A 53 -36.65 -3.02 -21.50
CA ASN A 53 -35.48 -3.27 -22.33
C ASN A 53 -34.34 -2.29 -21.99
N GLU A 54 -34.64 -1.01 -21.79
CA GLU A 54 -33.67 -0.01 -21.31
C GLU A 54 -33.03 -0.45 -19.99
N LEU A 55 -33.83 -0.84 -18.99
CA LEU A 55 -33.31 -1.35 -17.71
C LEU A 55 -32.48 -2.62 -17.88
N LYS A 56 -32.84 -3.50 -18.82
CA LYS A 56 -32.07 -4.72 -19.09
C LYS A 56 -30.70 -4.37 -19.69
N ASP A 57 -30.65 -3.37 -20.55
CA ASP A 57 -29.43 -2.91 -21.19
C ASP A 57 -28.52 -2.20 -20.17
N GLU A 58 -29.06 -1.30 -19.34
CA GLU A 58 -28.34 -0.66 -18.23
C GLU A 58 -27.78 -1.69 -17.23
N ILE A 59 -28.58 -2.68 -16.85
CA ILE A 59 -28.11 -3.78 -15.97
C ILE A 59 -26.97 -4.56 -16.63
N SER A 60 -27.01 -4.74 -17.95
CA SER A 60 -25.97 -5.46 -18.68
C SER A 60 -24.68 -4.64 -18.74
N GLU A 61 -24.77 -3.33 -18.93
CA GLU A 61 -23.65 -2.40 -18.90
C GLU A 61 -22.99 -2.36 -17.51
N VAL A 62 -23.78 -2.18 -16.44
CA VAL A 62 -23.29 -2.21 -15.06
C VAL A 62 -22.61 -3.54 -14.72
N ARG A 63 -23.10 -4.67 -15.24
CA ARG A 63 -22.43 -5.98 -15.04
C ARG A 63 -21.05 -6.02 -15.69
N VAL A 64 -20.88 -5.42 -16.86
CA VAL A 64 -19.60 -5.33 -17.56
C VAL A 64 -18.64 -4.42 -16.79
N GLU A 65 -19.11 -3.26 -16.33
CA GLU A 65 -18.30 -2.36 -15.50
C GLU A 65 -17.83 -3.04 -14.21
N ILE A 66 -18.72 -3.75 -13.50
CA ILE A 66 -18.37 -4.52 -12.30
C ILE A 66 -17.31 -5.59 -12.61
N TYR A 67 -17.40 -6.26 -13.76
CA TYR A 67 -16.41 -7.24 -14.17
C TYR A 67 -15.03 -6.60 -14.39
N ASN A 68 -14.99 -5.44 -15.07
CA ASN A 68 -13.76 -4.70 -15.32
C ASN A 68 -13.13 -4.20 -14.02
N VAL A 69 -13.92 -3.58 -13.13
CA VAL A 69 -13.45 -3.10 -11.81
C VAL A 69 -12.90 -4.25 -10.96
N ARG A 70 -13.53 -5.43 -11.00
CA ARG A 70 -12.97 -6.62 -10.31
C ARG A 70 -11.61 -7.03 -10.88
N GLY A 71 -11.43 -6.93 -12.19
CA GLY A 71 -10.13 -7.16 -12.84
C GLY A 71 -9.07 -6.15 -12.40
N GLU A 72 -9.41 -4.86 -12.39
CA GLU A 72 -8.50 -3.81 -11.91
C GLU A 72 -8.12 -4.01 -10.44
N ILE A 73 -9.07 -4.35 -9.58
CA ILE A 73 -8.81 -4.66 -8.16
C ILE A 73 -7.86 -5.87 -8.03
N ALA A 74 -8.02 -6.90 -8.85
CA ALA A 74 -7.13 -8.06 -8.84
C ALA A 74 -5.69 -7.67 -9.23
N ASN A 75 -5.54 -6.84 -10.26
CA ASN A 75 -4.23 -6.33 -10.70
C ASN A 75 -3.57 -5.49 -9.60
N VAL A 76 -4.31 -4.57 -8.96
CA VAL A 76 -3.79 -3.76 -7.85
C VAL A 76 -3.32 -4.64 -6.69
N ARG A 77 -4.08 -5.68 -6.33
CA ARG A 77 -3.66 -6.63 -5.28
C ARG A 77 -2.35 -7.34 -5.63
N GLU A 78 -2.19 -7.75 -6.89
CA GLU A 78 -0.93 -8.37 -7.34
C GLU A 78 0.25 -7.39 -7.28
N GLU A 79 0.05 -6.15 -7.72
CA GLU A 79 1.08 -5.11 -7.65
C GLU A 79 1.49 -4.79 -6.21
N MET A 80 0.52 -4.71 -5.29
CA MET A 80 0.79 -4.51 -3.86
C MET A 80 1.61 -5.66 -3.28
N ALA A 81 1.26 -6.92 -3.56
CA ALA A 81 2.01 -8.08 -3.10
C ALA A 81 3.46 -8.10 -3.66
N ARG A 82 3.63 -7.72 -4.93
CA ARG A 82 4.96 -7.57 -5.55
C ARG A 82 5.76 -6.44 -4.90
N LEU A 83 5.12 -5.33 -4.55
CA LEU A 83 5.76 -4.20 -3.89
C LEU A 83 6.23 -4.58 -2.48
N GLU A 84 5.37 -5.25 -1.70
CA GLU A 84 5.70 -5.76 -0.37
C GLU A 84 6.94 -6.68 -0.42
N GLY A 85 6.95 -7.67 -1.30
CA GLY A 85 8.11 -8.56 -1.47
C GLY A 85 9.38 -7.82 -1.94
N ARG A 86 9.26 -6.77 -2.75
CA ARG A 86 10.39 -5.91 -3.13
C ARG A 86 10.94 -5.12 -1.94
N VAL A 87 10.07 -4.61 -1.08
CA VAL A 87 10.45 -3.87 0.12
C VAL A 87 11.18 -4.79 1.09
N ASP A 88 10.64 -5.97 1.38
CA ASP A 88 11.27 -6.96 2.26
C ASP A 88 12.67 -7.34 1.77
N LYS A 89 12.80 -7.63 0.47
CA LYS A 89 14.10 -7.93 -0.13
C LYS A 89 15.08 -6.77 0.01
N LYS A 90 14.62 -5.53 -0.17
CA LYS A 90 15.48 -4.34 -0.04
C LYS A 90 15.92 -4.10 1.41
N PHE A 91 15.06 -4.37 2.38
CA PHE A 91 15.43 -4.33 3.79
C PHE A 91 16.47 -5.39 4.14
N ALA A 92 16.26 -6.66 3.76
CA ALA A 92 17.22 -7.73 3.99
C ALA A 92 18.58 -7.46 3.31
N GLU A 93 18.58 -6.94 2.08
CA GLU A 93 19.82 -6.51 1.39
C GLU A 93 20.52 -5.37 2.13
N MET A 94 19.77 -4.46 2.77
CA MET A 94 20.32 -3.34 3.51
C MET A 94 20.92 -3.78 4.85
N GLU A 95 20.21 -4.62 5.59
CA GLU A 95 20.66 -5.23 6.84
C GLU A 95 21.99 -5.97 6.63
N GLY A 96 22.06 -6.88 5.64
CA GLY A 96 23.29 -7.60 5.34
C GLY A 96 24.45 -6.69 4.91
N LYS A 97 24.18 -5.55 4.27
CA LYS A 97 25.22 -4.54 3.96
C LYS A 97 25.73 -3.83 5.21
N PHE A 98 24.84 -3.54 6.17
CA PHE A 98 25.22 -2.95 7.45
C PHE A 98 26.07 -3.91 8.27
N ASP A 99 25.66 -5.18 8.39
CA ASP A 99 26.42 -6.21 9.10
C ASP A 99 27.83 -6.35 8.53
N LYS A 100 27.93 -6.44 7.19
CA LYS A 100 29.24 -6.53 6.52
C LYS A 100 30.10 -5.30 6.80
N LYS A 101 29.54 -4.09 6.70
CA LYS A 101 30.29 -2.85 7.00
C LYS A 101 30.72 -2.77 8.45
N PHE A 102 29.92 -3.28 9.38
CA PHE A 102 30.24 -3.31 10.79
C PHE A 102 31.40 -4.27 11.07
N ALA A 103 31.33 -5.49 10.55
CA ALA A 103 32.42 -6.47 10.67
C ALA A 103 33.72 -5.98 10.03
N GLU A 104 33.66 -5.33 8.86
CA GLU A 104 34.84 -4.71 8.24
C GLU A 104 35.44 -3.57 9.08
N MET A 105 34.60 -2.83 9.81
CA MET A 105 35.02 -1.75 10.69
C MET A 105 35.68 -2.31 11.96
N GLU A 106 35.07 -3.31 12.58
CA GLU A 106 35.61 -4.04 13.73
C GLU A 106 37.01 -4.59 13.41
N GLY A 107 37.17 -5.31 12.30
CA GLY A 107 38.47 -5.83 11.88
C GLY A 107 39.52 -4.73 11.59
N LYS A 108 39.10 -3.56 11.10
CA LYS A 108 40.01 -2.40 10.96
C LYS A 108 40.44 -1.83 12.31
N PHE A 109 39.54 -1.80 13.30
CA PHE A 109 39.87 -1.37 14.65
C PHE A 109 40.83 -2.35 15.32
N ASP A 110 40.58 -3.66 15.24
CA ASP A 110 41.47 -4.69 15.78
C ASP A 110 42.88 -4.57 15.19
N LYS A 111 42.98 -4.43 13.87
CA LYS A 111 44.27 -4.25 13.20
C LYS A 111 45.00 -3.00 13.68
N LYS A 112 44.30 -1.87 13.78
CA LYS A 112 44.90 -0.62 14.29
C LYS A 112 45.34 -0.73 15.75
N PHE A 113 44.59 -1.47 16.56
CA PHE A 113 44.94 -1.70 17.96
C PHE A 113 46.20 -2.55 18.08
N ALA A 114 46.28 -3.67 17.37
CA ALA A 114 47.48 -4.51 17.33
C ALA A 114 48.72 -3.76 16.80
N GLU A 115 48.57 -2.94 15.76
CA GLU A 115 49.65 -2.08 15.27
C GLU A 115 50.12 -1.05 16.31
N LEU A 116 49.21 -0.53 17.12
CA LEU A 116 49.52 0.43 18.18
C LEU A 116 50.21 -0.25 19.36
N GLU A 117 49.73 -1.43 19.79
CA GLU A 117 50.39 -2.27 20.80
C GLU A 117 51.84 -2.59 20.38
N GLY A 118 52.05 -3.08 19.15
CA GLY A 118 53.38 -3.39 18.65
C GLY A 118 54.32 -2.17 18.60
N LYS A 119 53.81 -0.99 18.24
CA LYS A 119 54.58 0.26 18.29
C LYS A 119 54.96 0.66 19.71
N ILE A 120 54.08 0.45 20.68
CA ILE A 120 54.36 0.72 22.09
C ILE A 120 55.43 -0.24 22.60
N ASP A 121 55.31 -1.54 22.33
CA ASP A 121 56.30 -2.55 22.72
C ASP A 121 57.69 -2.26 22.13
N SER A 122 57.76 -1.89 20.85
CA SER A 122 59.03 -1.50 20.21
C SER A 122 59.64 -0.29 20.90
N LYS A 123 58.86 0.77 21.17
CA LYS A 123 59.37 1.97 21.86
C LYS A 123 59.85 1.67 23.28
N ILE A 124 59.17 0.78 23.99
CA ILE A 124 59.60 0.33 25.33
C ILE A 124 60.91 -0.45 25.23
N SER A 125 61.04 -1.34 24.26
CA SER A 125 62.28 -2.09 24.02
C SER A 125 63.45 -1.18 23.69
N ASP A 126 63.24 -0.20 22.80
CA ASP A 126 64.24 0.79 22.44
C ASP A 126 64.69 1.59 23.67
N ALA A 127 63.73 2.10 24.46
CA ALA A 127 64.04 2.82 25.69
C ALA A 127 64.82 1.97 26.71
N LYS A 128 64.45 0.69 26.88
CA LYS A 128 65.21 -0.25 27.73
C LYS A 128 66.64 -0.44 27.25
N SER A 129 66.83 -0.65 25.94
CA SER A 129 68.16 -0.83 25.33
C SER A 129 69.04 0.40 25.55
N ASP A 130 68.48 1.59 25.33
CA ASP A 130 69.22 2.83 25.52
C ASP A 130 69.60 3.06 26.98
N ILE A 131 68.69 2.79 27.93
CA ILE A 131 69.02 2.83 29.37
C ILE A 131 70.18 1.87 29.70
N ILE A 132 70.17 0.65 29.19
CA ILE A 132 71.25 -0.33 29.42
C ILE A 132 72.59 0.20 28.89
N LYS A 133 72.61 0.76 27.67
CA LYS A 133 73.83 1.37 27.10
C LYS A 133 74.36 2.51 27.98
N TRP A 134 73.48 3.41 28.43
CA TRP A 134 73.86 4.54 29.28
C TRP A 134 74.38 4.08 30.65
N VAL A 135 73.73 3.11 31.29
CA VAL A 135 74.18 2.53 32.56
C VAL A 135 75.56 1.87 32.40
N ALA A 136 75.75 1.09 31.34
CA ALA A 136 77.05 0.45 31.06
C ALA A 136 78.17 1.49 30.84
N ALA A 137 77.90 2.54 30.05
CA ALA A 137 78.85 3.62 29.84
C ALA A 137 79.22 4.33 31.16
N MET A 138 78.25 4.58 32.02
CA MET A 138 78.47 5.21 33.33
C MET A 138 79.29 4.32 34.27
N LEU A 139 79.03 3.01 34.30
CA LEU A 139 79.79 2.06 35.12
C LEU A 139 81.27 1.97 34.68
N VAL A 140 81.54 2.00 33.38
CA VAL A 140 82.91 2.05 32.84
C VAL A 140 83.60 3.34 33.28
N ALA A 141 82.92 4.49 33.16
CA ALA A 141 83.46 5.77 33.60
C ALA A 141 83.76 5.80 35.12
N GLN A 142 82.84 5.28 35.94
CA GLN A 142 83.05 5.15 37.40
C GLN A 142 84.25 4.25 37.73
N SER A 143 84.40 3.12 37.02
CA SER A 143 85.52 2.19 37.22
C SER A 143 86.87 2.87 36.92
N ALA A 144 86.93 3.68 35.86
CA ALA A 144 88.11 4.46 35.52
C ALA A 144 88.46 5.49 36.61
N VAL A 145 87.45 6.19 37.14
CA VAL A 145 87.63 7.15 38.27
C VAL A 145 88.13 6.44 39.53
N ILE A 146 87.53 5.30 39.90
CA ILE A 146 87.94 4.51 41.06
C ILE A 146 89.39 4.04 40.90
N ALA A 147 89.77 3.51 39.73
CA ALA A 147 91.13 3.08 39.46
C ALA A 147 92.15 4.23 39.60
N ALA A 148 91.81 5.43 39.12
CA ALA A 148 92.65 6.62 39.28
C ALA A 148 92.79 7.04 40.75
N LEU A 149 91.70 7.02 41.52
CA LEU A 149 91.71 7.34 42.96
C LEU A 149 92.55 6.34 43.77
N VAL A 150 92.41 5.04 43.51
CA VAL A 150 93.21 4.00 44.17
C VAL A 150 94.69 4.23 43.92
N ARG A 151 95.09 4.51 42.68
CA ARG A 151 96.49 4.78 42.32
C ARG A 151 97.05 6.03 43.02
N LEU A 152 96.24 7.08 43.16
CA LEU A 152 96.63 8.31 43.85
C LEU A 152 96.83 8.10 45.35
N LEU A 153 95.99 7.27 45.99
CA LEU A 153 96.03 7.01 47.43
C LEU A 153 97.04 5.93 47.83
N SER A 154 97.56 5.14 46.88
CA SER A 154 98.56 4.08 47.10
C SER A 154 100.02 4.53 46.99
N HIS A 155 100.26 5.81 46.70
CA HIS A 155 101.56 6.47 46.71
C HIS A 155 101.63 7.46 47.86
#